data_AF-A0A0N4YP58-F1
#
_entry.id   AF-A0A0N4YP58-F1
#
_cell.length_a   1.000
_cell.length_b   1.000
_cell.length_c   1.000
_cell.angle_alpha   90.00
_cell.angle_beta   90.00
_cell.angle_gamma   90.00
#
_symmetry.space_group_name_H-M   'P 1'
#
loop_
_entity.id
_entity.type
_entity.pdbx_description
1 polymer ?
#
loop_
_entity_poly.entity_id
_entity_poly.type
_entity_poly.pdbx_seq_one_letter_code
_entity_poly.pdbx_strand_id
1 'polypeptide(L)'
;MWDAVSAFIARVVTRFPGTSIGASLIVCLILSAGLHNVHFEQDIRKSFSPDDSDSGREARTYLEFHNLSEFPRRAFVIFEAKDGGDVLRDGYVDEVLRFDTIMTTSLTDKKNVSERSCDPLCELNKPFHMVLVGSKIRFILGNRALC
;
A
#
# COMPACT_ATOMS: atom_id res chain seq x y z
N MET A 1 45.25 5.23 22.59
CA MET A 1 44.25 6.10 23.27
C MET A 1 43.02 5.29 23.69
N TRP A 2 42.46 4.49 22.78
CA TRP A 2 41.35 3.57 23.07
C TRP A 2 41.66 2.51 24.14
N ASP A 3 42.90 2.02 24.21
CA ASP A 3 43.32 1.00 25.21
C ASP A 3 43.29 1.52 26.66
N ALA A 4 43.56 2.82 26.85
CA ALA A 4 43.49 3.45 28.17
C ALA A 4 42.03 3.63 28.62
N VAL A 5 41.14 3.96 27.68
CA VAL A 5 39.71 4.14 27.93
C VAL A 5 39.04 2.79 28.21
N SER A 6 39.33 1.75 27.44
CA SER A 6 38.79 0.41 27.66
C SER A 6 39.28 -0.20 28.99
N ALA A 7 40.56 -0.02 29.34
CA ALA A 7 41.09 -0.46 30.62
C ALA A 7 40.45 0.27 31.80
N PHE A 8 40.12 1.55 31.65
CA PHE A 8 39.40 2.32 32.67
C PHE A 8 37.97 1.82 32.85
N ILE A 9 37.22 1.64 31.76
CA ILE A 9 35.84 1.10 31.79
C ILE A 9 35.82 -0.29 32.42
N ALA A 10 36.74 -1.18 32.02
CA ALA A 10 36.85 -2.52 32.58
C ALA A 10 37.07 -2.49 34.09
N ARG A 11 37.97 -1.62 34.60
CA ARG A 11 38.19 -1.46 36.04
C ARG A 11 36.93 -1.00 36.77
N VAL A 12 36.19 -0.05 36.20
CA VAL A 12 34.92 0.44 36.78
C VAL A 12 33.87 -0.66 36.85
N VAL A 13 33.69 -1.42 35.76
CA VAL A 13 32.74 -2.54 35.69
C VAL A 13 33.11 -3.65 36.68
N THR A 14 34.39 -4.02 36.78
CA THR A 14 34.85 -5.07 37.72
C THR A 14 34.77 -4.66 39.19
N ARG A 15 34.86 -3.36 39.49
CA ARG A 15 34.82 -2.87 40.89
C ARG A 15 33.40 -2.85 41.45
N PHE A 16 32.40 -2.67 40.60
CA PHE A 16 30.98 -2.67 41.00
C PHE A 16 30.12 -3.46 39.99
N PRO A 17 30.21 -4.81 39.98
CA PRO A 17 29.55 -5.62 38.96
C PRO A 17 28.02 -5.54 39.04
N GLY A 18 27.44 -5.51 40.25
CA GLY A 18 25.99 -5.47 40.44
C GLY A 18 25.34 -4.18 39.96
N THR A 19 25.95 -3.02 40.25
CA THR A 19 25.43 -1.72 39.80
C THR A 19 25.62 -1.54 38.30
N SER A 20 26.72 -2.05 37.73
CA SER A 20 26.95 -2.01 36.28
C SER A 20 25.90 -2.81 35.52
N ILE A 21 25.60 -4.04 35.96
CA ILE A 21 24.57 -4.88 35.31
C ILE A 21 23.18 -4.26 35.47
N GLY A 22 22.85 -3.79 36.68
CA GLY A 22 21.57 -3.12 36.94
C GLY A 22 21.38 -1.86 36.09
N ALA A 23 22.42 -1.03 35.97
CA ALA A 23 22.39 0.16 35.13
C ALA A 23 22.20 -0.18 33.64
N SER A 24 22.89 -1.20 33.12
CA SER A 24 22.71 -1.65 31.75
C SER A 24 21.28 -2.13 31.49
N LEU A 25 20.69 -2.89 32.40
CA LEU A 25 19.30 -3.36 32.28
C LEU A 25 18.29 -2.20 32.32
N ILE A 26 18.50 -1.22 33.20
CA ILE A 26 17.65 -0.02 33.25
C ILE A 26 17.74 0.77 31.95
N VAL A 27 18.94 0.95 31.40
CA VAL A 27 19.13 1.62 30.10
C VAL A 27 18.41 0.85 29.00
N CYS A 28 18.56 -0.49 28.94
CA CYS A 28 17.82 -1.32 27.99
C CYS A 28 16.29 -1.13 28.12
N LEU A 29 15.74 -1.13 29.34
CA LEU A 29 14.31 -0.92 29.58
C LEU A 29 13.83 0.46 29.12
N ILE A 30 14.62 1.51 29.36
CA ILE A 30 14.31 2.87 28.91
C ILE A 30 14.31 2.93 27.37
N LEU A 31 15.29 2.31 26.72
CA LEU A 31 15.33 2.23 25.25
C LEU A 31 14.16 1.40 24.69
N SER A 32 13.79 0.30 25.35
CA SER A 32 12.62 -0.51 24.97
C SER A 32 11.30 0.25 25.11
N ALA A 33 11.18 1.17 26.07
CA ALA A 33 9.99 2.03 26.19
C ALA A 33 9.80 2.94 24.97
N GLY A 34 10.89 3.34 24.31
CA GLY A 34 10.85 4.10 23.05
C GLY A 34 10.17 3.35 21.90
N LEU A 35 10.09 2.02 21.98
CA LEU A 35 9.44 1.19 20.96
C LEU A 35 7.92 1.39 20.90
N HIS A 36 7.32 1.99 21.94
CA HIS A 36 5.90 2.34 21.94
C HIS A 36 5.55 3.38 20.86
N ASN A 37 6.52 4.18 20.40
CA ASN A 37 6.30 5.22 19.38
C ASN A 37 6.80 4.79 17.99
N VAL A 38 6.77 3.48 17.70
CA VAL A 38 7.10 2.98 16.36
C VAL A 38 5.89 3.15 15.46
N HIS A 39 6.05 3.96 14.43
CA HIS A 39 5.08 4.10 13.35
C HIS A 39 5.49 3.20 12.19
N PHE A 40 4.58 2.35 11.75
CA PHE A 40 4.76 1.54 10.54
C PHE A 40 4.24 2.32 9.33
N GLU A 41 5.13 2.72 8.44
CA GLU A 41 4.75 3.27 7.15
C GLU A 41 4.29 2.12 6.24
N GLN A 42 3.02 2.13 5.83
CA GLN A 42 2.43 1.10 4.98
C GLN A 42 2.40 1.50 3.49
N ASP A 43 2.69 2.77 3.19
CA ASP A 43 2.79 3.23 1.81
C ASP A 43 4.15 2.86 1.21
N ILE A 44 4.10 1.92 0.26
CA ILE A 44 5.27 1.52 -0.51
C ILE A 44 5.91 2.71 -1.23
N ARG A 45 5.15 3.73 -1.65
CA ARG A 45 5.66 4.87 -2.43
C ARG A 45 6.64 5.71 -1.62
N LYS A 46 6.32 5.97 -0.34
CA LYS A 46 7.21 6.68 0.59
C LYS A 46 8.46 5.88 0.94
N SER A 47 8.40 4.55 0.85
CA SER A 47 9.58 3.69 1.07
C SER A 47 10.58 3.75 -0.09
N PHE A 48 10.12 4.05 -1.30
CA PHE A 48 10.96 4.09 -2.50
C PHE A 48 11.37 5.52 -2.91
N SER A 49 10.57 6.53 -2.59
CA SER A 49 10.83 7.92 -2.96
C SER A 49 10.75 8.83 -1.72
N PRO A 50 11.81 9.63 -1.44
CA PRO A 50 11.77 10.62 -0.36
C PRO A 50 10.72 11.70 -0.61
N ASP A 51 10.12 12.23 0.46
CA ASP A 51 9.13 13.31 0.37
C ASP A 51 9.70 14.62 -0.23
N ASP A 52 11.01 14.84 -0.09
CA ASP A 52 11.73 16.02 -0.61
C ASP A 52 12.26 15.83 -2.05
N SER A 53 11.95 14.71 -2.69
CA SER A 53 12.28 14.51 -4.10
C SER A 53 11.34 15.29 -5.01
N ASP A 54 11.74 15.54 -6.26
CA ASP A 54 10.86 16.17 -7.26
C ASP A 54 9.54 15.39 -7.41
N SER A 55 9.60 14.06 -7.41
CA SER A 55 8.43 13.18 -7.43
C SER A 55 7.56 13.30 -6.18
N GLY A 56 8.16 13.52 -5.01
CA GLY A 56 7.44 13.78 -3.75
C GLY A 56 6.69 15.11 -3.78
N ARG A 57 7.32 16.15 -4.35
CA ARG A 57 6.68 17.47 -4.55
C ARG A 57 5.50 17.40 -5.51
N GLU A 58 5.66 16.72 -6.64
CA GLU A 58 4.57 16.48 -7.61
C GLU A 58 3.43 15.67 -6.98
N ALA A 59 3.75 14.62 -6.22
CA ALA A 59 2.78 13.80 -5.52
C ALA A 59 1.96 14.62 -4.52
N ARG A 60 2.60 15.50 -3.75
CA ARG A 60 1.92 16.40 -2.82
C ARG A 60 0.98 17.36 -3.54
N THR A 61 1.45 18.02 -4.61
CA THR A 61 0.60 18.92 -5.41
C THR A 61 -0.59 18.18 -6.01
N TYR A 62 -0.41 16.94 -6.47
CA TYR A 62 -1.50 16.11 -6.99
C TYR A 62 -2.56 15.82 -5.91
N LEU A 63 -2.13 15.41 -4.71
CA LEU A 63 -3.02 15.11 -3.59
C LEU A 63 -3.76 16.37 -3.11
N GLU A 64 -3.08 17.51 -3.01
CA GLU A 64 -3.69 18.80 -2.67
C GLU A 64 -4.71 19.26 -3.72
N PHE A 65 -4.39 19.13 -5.01
CA PHE A 65 -5.28 19.51 -6.10
C PHE A 65 -6.58 18.69 -6.10
N HIS A 66 -6.48 17.39 -5.79
CA HIS A 66 -7.63 16.49 -5.73
C HIS A 66 -8.27 16.39 -4.33
N ASN A 67 -7.77 17.14 -3.35
CA ASN A 67 -8.19 17.07 -1.94
C ASN A 67 -8.20 15.63 -1.38
N LEU A 68 -7.14 14.88 -1.67
CA LEU A 68 -6.95 13.50 -1.24
C LEU A 68 -5.91 13.44 -0.12
N SER A 69 -6.18 12.66 0.93
CA SER A 69 -5.18 12.38 1.97
C SER A 69 -4.14 11.35 1.54
N GLU A 70 -4.54 10.40 0.69
CA GLU A 70 -3.71 9.30 0.21
C GLU A 70 -4.02 9.00 -1.27
N PHE A 71 -3.08 8.35 -1.95
CA PHE A 71 -3.33 7.89 -3.32
C PHE A 71 -4.42 6.81 -3.33
N PRO A 72 -5.38 6.89 -4.28
CA PRO A 72 -6.39 5.86 -4.39
C PRO A 72 -5.72 4.53 -4.75
N ARG A 73 -5.95 3.52 -3.91
CA ARG A 73 -5.49 2.16 -4.18
C ARG A 73 -6.25 1.61 -5.39
N ARG A 74 -5.58 0.76 -6.17
CA ARG A 74 -6.15 0.14 -7.37
C ARG A 74 -5.99 -1.37 -7.30
N ALA A 75 -7.06 -2.10 -7.58
CA ALA A 75 -7.03 -3.53 -7.77
C ALA A 75 -7.32 -3.88 -9.22
N PHE A 76 -6.53 -4.81 -9.72
CA PHE A 76 -6.64 -5.31 -11.08
C PHE A 76 -7.14 -6.75 -11.00
N VAL A 77 -8.16 -7.06 -11.78
CA VAL A 77 -8.59 -8.44 -12.01
C VAL A 77 -8.20 -8.79 -13.43
N ILE A 78 -7.34 -9.79 -13.56
CA ILE A 78 -6.86 -10.28 -14.86
C ILE A 78 -7.56 -11.61 -15.12
N PHE A 79 -8.25 -11.69 -16.25
CA PHE A 79 -8.93 -12.91 -16.69
C PHE A 79 -8.07 -13.63 -17.73
N GLU A 80 -7.97 -14.95 -17.58
CA GLU A 80 -7.28 -15.84 -18.51
C GLU A 80 -8.24 -16.97 -18.93
N ALA A 81 -8.21 -17.33 -20.21
CA ALA A 81 -9.02 -18.43 -20.72
C ALA A 81 -8.43 -19.76 -20.23
N LYS A 82 -9.26 -20.63 -19.66
CA LYS A 82 -8.83 -21.93 -19.12
C LYS A 82 -8.17 -22.85 -20.17
N ASP A 83 -8.56 -22.69 -21.43
CA ASP A 83 -8.01 -23.43 -22.57
C ASP A 83 -6.75 -22.78 -23.16
N GLY A 84 -6.23 -21.70 -22.57
CA GLY A 84 -5.13 -20.90 -23.12
C GLY A 84 -5.49 -20.20 -24.45
N GLY A 85 -6.78 -20.19 -24.78
CA GLY A 85 -7.34 -19.61 -25.98
C GLY A 85 -7.66 -18.12 -25.84
N ASP A 86 -8.38 -17.58 -26.83
CA ASP A 86 -8.81 -16.18 -26.82
C ASP A 86 -9.99 -15.99 -25.84
N VAL A 87 -9.83 -15.07 -24.87
CA VAL A 87 -10.87 -14.68 -23.90
C VAL A 87 -12.04 -13.95 -24.57
N LEU A 88 -11.87 -13.46 -25.81
CA LEU A 88 -12.89 -12.70 -26.54
C LEU A 88 -13.95 -13.55 -27.25
N ARG A 89 -14.01 -14.85 -26.97
CA ARG A 89 -15.11 -15.69 -27.46
C ARG A 89 -16.39 -15.32 -26.72
N ASP A 90 -17.51 -15.28 -27.44
CA ASP A 90 -18.79 -14.77 -26.93
C ASP A 90 -19.18 -15.36 -25.55
N GLY A 91 -18.97 -16.67 -25.35
CA GLY A 91 -19.26 -17.31 -24.05
C GLY A 91 -18.37 -16.89 -22.87
N TYR A 92 -17.09 -16.57 -23.12
CA TYR A 92 -16.18 -16.07 -22.08
C TYR A 92 -16.37 -14.58 -21.82
N VAL A 93 -16.69 -13.81 -22.85
CA VAL A 93 -17.00 -12.37 -22.72
C VAL A 93 -18.23 -12.17 -21.84
N ASP A 94 -19.28 -12.94 -22.07
CA ASP A 94 -20.50 -12.88 -21.26
C ASP A 94 -20.24 -13.23 -19.79
N GLU A 95 -19.36 -14.20 -19.52
CA GLU A 95 -18.96 -14.57 -18.17
C GLU A 95 -18.16 -13.45 -17.48
N VAL A 96 -17.22 -12.83 -18.18
CA VAL A 96 -16.44 -11.69 -17.67
C VAL A 96 -17.36 -10.51 -17.37
N LEU A 97 -18.29 -10.17 -18.26
CA LEU A 97 -19.25 -9.09 -18.05
C LEU A 97 -20.19 -9.37 -16.87
N ARG A 98 -20.61 -10.61 -16.69
CA ARG A 98 -21.42 -11.03 -15.54
C ARG A 98 -20.63 -10.90 -14.24
N PHE A 99 -19.39 -11.35 -14.20
CA PHE A 99 -18.53 -11.24 -13.03
C PHE A 99 -18.27 -9.77 -12.67
N ASP A 100 -17.98 -8.95 -13.68
CA ASP A 100 -17.76 -7.52 -13.53
C ASP A 100 -18.99 -6.80 -12.95
N THR A 101 -20.19 -7.17 -13.41
CA THR A 101 -21.46 -6.65 -12.87
C THR A 101 -21.64 -7.04 -11.40
N ILE A 102 -21.43 -8.31 -11.05
CA ILE A 102 -21.56 -8.79 -9.66
C ILE A 102 -20.58 -8.06 -8.73
N MET A 103 -19.33 -7.90 -9.17
CA MET A 103 -18.30 -7.19 -8.41
C MET A 103 -18.65 -5.70 -8.25
N THR A 104 -19.15 -5.07 -9.31
CA THR A 104 -19.59 -3.66 -9.27
C THR A 104 -20.76 -3.46 -8.31
N THR A 105 -21.77 -4.32 -8.36
CA THR A 105 -22.90 -4.27 -7.44
C THR A 105 -22.44 -4.49 -6.00
N SER A 106 -21.58 -5.48 -5.76
CA SER A 106 -21.08 -5.79 -4.41
C SER A 106 -20.25 -4.66 -3.79
N LEU A 107 -19.53 -3.89 -4.61
CA LEU A 107 -18.74 -2.75 -4.15
C LEU A 107 -19.57 -1.47 -3.98
N THR A 108 -20.61 -1.27 -4.80
CA THR A 108 -21.51 -0.11 -4.69
C THR A 108 -22.57 -0.26 -3.60
N ASP A 109 -22.97 -1.49 -3.23
CA ASP A 109 -23.95 -1.73 -2.16
C ASP A 109 -23.40 -1.52 -0.74
N LYS A 110 -22.09 -1.30 -0.57
CA LYS A 110 -21.51 -0.82 0.69
C LYS A 110 -21.80 0.68 0.89
N LYS A 111 -23.10 1.02 0.97
CA LYS A 111 -23.67 2.36 1.16
C LYS A 111 -23.44 2.99 2.55
N ASN A 112 -22.84 2.26 3.49
CA ASN A 112 -22.80 2.65 4.91
C ASN A 112 -21.50 3.34 5.35
N VAL A 113 -20.65 3.76 4.41
CA VAL A 113 -19.46 4.58 4.70
C VAL A 113 -19.65 5.92 3.98
N SER A 114 -19.37 7.02 4.68
CA SER A 114 -19.67 8.41 4.25
C SER A 114 -18.97 8.85 2.97
N GLU A 115 -17.99 8.08 2.49
CA GLU A 115 -17.42 8.16 1.15
C GLU A 115 -17.74 6.85 0.42
N ARG A 116 -18.17 6.93 -0.83
CA ARG A 116 -18.21 5.72 -1.66
C ARG A 116 -16.78 5.17 -1.68
N SER A 117 -16.60 3.90 -1.30
CA SER A 117 -15.30 3.22 -1.29
C SER A 117 -14.57 3.18 -2.65
N CYS A 118 -15.19 3.72 -3.71
CA CYS A 118 -14.64 3.82 -5.05
C CYS A 118 -14.55 5.27 -5.56
N ASP A 119 -14.99 6.29 -4.81
CA ASP A 119 -14.90 7.70 -5.23
C ASP A 119 -13.43 8.12 -5.26
N PRO A 120 -12.92 8.81 -6.30
CA PRO A 120 -13.60 9.33 -7.50
C PRO A 120 -13.51 8.43 -8.75
N LEU A 121 -13.00 7.21 -8.62
CA LEU A 121 -12.66 6.33 -9.74
C LEU A 121 -13.73 5.24 -10.01
N CYS A 122 -14.93 5.35 -9.44
CA CYS A 122 -16.02 4.37 -9.62
C CYS A 122 -16.37 4.14 -11.11
N GLU A 123 -16.15 5.14 -11.98
CA GLU A 123 -16.50 5.12 -13.41
C GLU A 123 -15.31 4.76 -14.32
N LEU A 124 -14.14 4.40 -13.77
CA LEU A 124 -12.92 4.20 -14.57
C LEU A 124 -13.06 3.07 -15.62
N ASN A 125 -13.94 2.11 -15.36
CA ASN A 125 -14.19 0.99 -16.28
C ASN A 125 -15.27 1.25 -17.35
N LYS A 126 -15.98 2.38 -17.30
CA LYS A 126 -17.07 2.68 -18.23
C LYS A 126 -16.69 2.56 -19.72
N PRO A 127 -15.48 2.97 -20.16
CA PRO A 127 -15.07 2.80 -21.56
C PRO A 127 -14.93 1.34 -22.00
N PHE A 128 -14.56 0.43 -21.10
CA PHE A 128 -14.45 -1.01 -21.41
C PHE A 128 -15.81 -1.61 -21.76
N HIS A 129 -16.86 -1.24 -21.02
CA HIS A 129 -18.23 -1.66 -21.31
C HIS A 129 -18.73 -1.12 -22.65
N MET A 130 -18.30 0.08 -23.05
CA MET A 130 -18.68 0.66 -24.34
C MET A 130 -18.01 -0.04 -25.52
N VAL A 131 -16.73 -0.41 -25.38
CA VAL A 131 -15.95 -1.04 -26.47
C VAL A 131 -16.31 -2.50 -26.67
N LEU A 132 -16.52 -3.28 -25.60
CA LEU A 132 -16.86 -4.70 -25.69
C LEU A 132 -18.26 -4.95 -26.29
N VAL A 133 -19.19 -4.02 -26.10
CA VAL A 133 -20.54 -4.09 -26.71
C VAL A 133 -20.52 -3.66 -28.19
N GLY A 134 -19.54 -2.84 -28.60
CA GLY A 134 -19.50 -2.23 -29.93
C GLY A 134 -18.47 -2.83 -30.91
N SER A 135 -17.45 -3.54 -30.46
CA SER A 135 -16.35 -3.95 -31.34
C SER A 135 -15.57 -5.17 -30.84
N LYS A 136 -15.41 -6.20 -31.69
CA LYS A 136 -14.40 -7.27 -31.54
C LYS A 136 -13.00 -6.65 -31.60
N ILE A 137 -12.48 -6.17 -30.48
CA ILE A 137 -11.13 -5.61 -30.38
C ILE A 137 -10.31 -6.41 -29.38
N ARG A 138 -9.15 -6.86 -29.86
CA ARG A 138 -8.12 -7.60 -29.14
C ARG A 138 -7.26 -6.66 -28.30
N PHE A 139 -7.61 -6.37 -27.05
CA PHE A 139 -6.67 -5.83 -26.04
C PHE A 139 -7.13 -6.06 -24.57
N ILE A 140 -6.14 -6.25 -23.68
CA ILE A 140 -6.23 -6.50 -22.23
C ILE A 140 -6.14 -5.17 -21.44
N LEU A 141 -6.93 -5.01 -20.37
CA LEU A 141 -6.56 -4.56 -18.99
C LEU A 141 -7.75 -3.89 -18.28
N GLY A 142 -8.42 -4.62 -17.37
CA GLY A 142 -9.37 -4.02 -16.43
C GLY A 142 -8.65 -3.31 -15.29
N ASN A 143 -8.72 -1.97 -15.25
CA ASN A 143 -8.06 -1.10 -14.29
C ASN A 143 -9.10 -0.64 -13.25
N ARG A 144 -9.23 -1.31 -12.09
CA ARG A 144 -10.18 -0.86 -11.05
C ARG A 144 -9.45 -0.18 -9.91
N ALA A 145 -9.99 0.95 -9.46
CA ALA A 145 -9.63 1.51 -8.17
C ALA A 145 -10.33 0.71 -7.06
N LEU A 146 -9.60 0.36 -6.02
CA LEU A 146 -10.09 -0.35 -4.85
C LEU A 146 -9.42 0.36 -3.68
N CYS A 147 -10.17 1.23 -2.99
CA CYS A 147 -9.67 1.91 -1.79
C CYS A 147 -9.46 0.91 -0.65
#